data_AF-A0A7W0VHK9-F1
#
_entry.id   AF-A0A7W0VHK9-F1
#
_cell.length_a   1.000
_cell.length_b   1.000
_cell.length_c   1.000
_cell.angle_alpha   90.00
_cell.angle_beta   90.00
_cell.angle_gamma   90.00
#
_symmetry.space_group_name_H-M   'P 1'
#
loop_
_entity.id
_entity.type
_entity.pdbx_description
1 polymer ?
#
loop_
_entity_poly.entity_id
_entity_poly.type
_entity_poly.pdbx_seq_one_letter_code
_entity_poly.pdbx_strand_id
1 'polypeptide(L)'
;MSNVRRLVIAMMLVSSVAQADNKKYTLADLKALNDQSAFKEAFLHIGDIAPAQRKAEWLDVAATAAGGVLGILDTDDGSTAAAIDQIDKEYPALLKSAKYTKPRAELGYQGLEGCFSQTNGYWSSYGLDNCIKIGMRFVANSGGDKALALKVAKLARRSMNSASSVPFFEAAVGKDNKALCADSDFKIAVVAGIALPPDYPNAPKARKLMVTCWDSVKDAVLEAFEADSEGGYIHQNACETLIAKKLLSGLQLKQCTKK
;
A
#
# COMPACT_ATOMS: atom_id res chain seq x y z
N MET A 1 44.15 -49.84 -56.84
CA MET A 1 43.30 -48.73 -57.34
C MET A 1 41.94 -48.86 -56.67
N SER A 2 41.67 -48.04 -55.64
CA SER A 2 40.44 -48.09 -54.84
C SER A 2 39.71 -46.76 -54.96
N ASN A 3 38.46 -46.78 -55.46
CA ASN A 3 37.63 -45.61 -55.70
C ASN A 3 36.71 -45.37 -54.50
N VAL A 4 36.93 -44.25 -53.80
CA VAL A 4 36.11 -43.78 -52.68
C VAL A 4 34.92 -42.97 -53.22
N ARG A 5 33.72 -43.52 -53.16
CA ARG A 5 32.45 -42.78 -53.38
C ARG A 5 32.10 -41.98 -52.13
N ARG A 6 32.17 -40.65 -52.23
CA ARG A 6 31.70 -39.72 -51.19
C ARG A 6 30.17 -39.58 -51.27
N LEU A 7 29.49 -39.93 -50.20
CA LEU A 7 28.07 -39.66 -49.99
C LEU A 7 27.94 -38.28 -49.33
N VAL A 8 27.28 -37.33 -50.00
CA VAL A 8 26.97 -36.01 -49.45
C VAL A 8 25.59 -36.09 -48.79
N ILE A 9 25.55 -36.02 -47.46
CA ILE A 9 24.30 -35.91 -46.69
C ILE A 9 23.97 -34.42 -46.58
N ALA A 10 22.94 -33.98 -47.29
CA ALA A 10 22.36 -32.65 -47.14
C ALA A 10 21.42 -32.65 -45.93
N MET A 11 21.87 -32.09 -44.80
CA MET A 11 21.02 -31.76 -43.66
C MET A 11 20.15 -30.55 -44.01
N MET A 12 18.88 -30.77 -44.33
CA MET A 12 17.87 -29.70 -44.30
C MET A 12 17.53 -29.40 -42.83
N LEU A 13 18.05 -28.29 -42.33
CA LEU A 13 17.57 -27.66 -41.09
C LEU A 13 16.17 -27.12 -41.35
N VAL A 14 15.14 -27.91 -41.01
CA VAL A 14 13.77 -27.40 -40.88
C VAL A 14 13.73 -26.62 -39.57
N SER A 15 13.94 -25.31 -39.66
CA SER A 15 13.67 -24.39 -38.57
C SER A 15 12.16 -24.35 -38.34
N SER A 16 11.63 -25.25 -37.52
CA SER A 16 10.29 -25.11 -36.97
C SER A 16 10.30 -23.91 -36.04
N VAL A 17 9.96 -22.73 -36.57
CA VAL A 17 9.39 -21.66 -35.76
C VAL A 17 8.16 -22.23 -35.10
N ALA A 18 8.28 -22.61 -33.83
CA ALA A 18 7.14 -22.78 -32.97
C ALA A 18 6.45 -21.41 -32.90
N GLN A 19 5.51 -21.16 -33.82
CA GLN A 19 4.47 -20.17 -33.59
C GLN A 19 3.77 -20.65 -32.33
N ALA A 20 4.09 -20.03 -31.19
CA ALA A 20 3.22 -20.09 -30.03
C ALA A 20 1.87 -19.61 -30.52
N ASP A 21 0.92 -20.54 -30.68
CA ASP A 21 -0.45 -20.20 -31.00
C ASP A 21 -0.91 -19.24 -29.92
N ASN A 22 -1.09 -17.97 -30.30
CA ASN A 22 -1.68 -16.93 -29.45
C ASN A 22 -3.19 -17.20 -29.30
N LYS A 23 -3.53 -18.41 -28.84
CA LYS A 23 -4.90 -18.83 -28.61
C LYS A 23 -5.45 -17.98 -27.47
N LYS A 24 -6.41 -17.12 -27.79
CA LYS A 24 -7.17 -16.37 -26.80
C LYS A 24 -8.10 -17.31 -26.04
N TYR A 25 -8.11 -17.19 -24.72
CA TYR A 25 -9.00 -17.99 -23.88
C TYR A 25 -10.42 -17.44 -23.94
N THR A 26 -11.38 -18.34 -24.05
CA THR A 26 -12.80 -18.01 -23.91
C THR A 26 -13.18 -17.95 -22.42
N LEU A 27 -14.35 -17.36 -22.11
CA LEU A 27 -14.83 -17.32 -20.74
C LEU A 27 -15.06 -18.73 -20.16
N ALA A 28 -15.43 -19.69 -21.01
CA ALA A 28 -15.57 -21.09 -20.63
C ALA A 28 -14.22 -21.73 -20.28
N ASP A 29 -13.16 -21.43 -21.04
CA ASP A 29 -11.81 -21.91 -20.73
C ASP A 29 -11.33 -21.34 -19.38
N LEU A 30 -11.53 -20.04 -19.14
CA LEU A 30 -11.16 -19.40 -17.87
C LEU A 30 -11.94 -19.99 -16.68
N LYS A 31 -13.22 -20.31 -16.87
CA LYS A 31 -14.03 -20.98 -15.85
C LYS A 31 -13.49 -22.39 -15.56
N ALA A 32 -13.17 -23.16 -16.60
CA ALA A 32 -12.60 -24.49 -16.44
C ALA A 32 -11.24 -24.47 -15.74
N LEU A 33 -10.41 -23.44 -15.98
CA LEU A 33 -9.16 -23.23 -15.24
C LEU A 33 -9.41 -22.93 -13.75
N ASN A 34 -10.40 -22.09 -13.43
CA ASN A 34 -10.78 -21.84 -12.04
C ASN A 34 -11.26 -23.12 -11.35
N ASP A 35 -12.07 -23.95 -12.02
CA ASP A 35 -12.55 -25.23 -11.48
C ASP A 35 -11.39 -26.21 -11.21
N GLN A 36 -10.29 -26.08 -11.95
CA GLN A 36 -9.05 -26.83 -11.78
C GLN A 36 -8.05 -26.19 -10.79
N SER A 37 -8.42 -25.08 -10.14
CA SER A 37 -7.53 -24.27 -9.30
C SER A 37 -6.27 -23.74 -10.04
N ALA A 38 -6.32 -23.68 -11.37
CA ALA A 38 -5.26 -23.11 -12.21
C ALA A 38 -5.36 -21.57 -12.24
N PHE A 39 -5.46 -20.95 -11.06
CA PHE A 39 -5.81 -19.53 -10.89
C PHE A 39 -4.81 -18.58 -11.55
N LYS A 40 -3.52 -18.92 -11.51
CA LYS A 40 -2.46 -18.12 -12.15
C LYS A 40 -2.67 -18.02 -13.67
N GLU A 41 -2.92 -19.15 -14.32
CA GLU A 41 -3.20 -19.17 -15.75
C GLU A 41 -4.51 -18.46 -16.07
N ALA A 42 -5.58 -18.75 -15.32
CA ALA A 42 -6.86 -18.08 -15.48
C ALA A 42 -6.72 -16.55 -15.38
N PHE A 43 -5.97 -16.07 -14.37
CA PHE A 43 -5.74 -14.65 -14.15
C PHE A 43 -4.94 -14.00 -15.28
N LEU A 44 -3.85 -14.62 -15.75
CA LEU A 44 -3.05 -14.09 -16.86
C LEU A 44 -3.87 -13.90 -18.15
N HIS A 45 -4.92 -14.71 -18.32
CA HIS A 45 -5.77 -14.71 -19.51
C HIS A 45 -7.13 -14.00 -19.33
N ILE A 46 -7.45 -13.38 -18.18
CA ILE A 46 -8.70 -12.60 -18.04
C ILE A 46 -8.77 -11.41 -19.01
N GLY A 47 -7.60 -10.95 -19.47
CA GLY A 47 -7.43 -9.88 -20.45
C GLY A 47 -7.86 -10.27 -21.86
N ASP A 48 -7.88 -11.57 -22.20
CA ASP A 48 -8.23 -12.08 -23.53
C ASP A 48 -9.69 -11.78 -23.89
N ILE A 49 -10.56 -11.67 -22.88
CA ILE A 49 -11.94 -11.21 -23.04
C ILE A 49 -11.94 -9.71 -23.29
N ALA A 50 -12.43 -9.30 -24.46
CA ALA A 50 -12.45 -7.90 -24.87
C ALA A 50 -13.23 -7.04 -23.86
N PRO A 51 -12.82 -5.79 -23.58
CA PRO A 51 -13.49 -4.93 -22.59
C PRO A 51 -15.02 -4.83 -22.74
N ALA A 52 -15.53 -4.80 -23.97
CA ALA A 52 -16.98 -4.77 -24.24
C ALA A 52 -17.74 -6.04 -23.83
N GLN A 53 -17.03 -7.17 -23.64
CA GLN A 53 -17.57 -8.45 -23.23
C GLN A 53 -17.41 -8.72 -21.71
N ARG A 54 -16.71 -7.85 -20.99
CA ARG A 54 -16.44 -7.97 -19.54
C ARG A 54 -17.67 -7.62 -18.70
N LYS A 55 -18.68 -8.49 -18.76
CA LYS A 55 -19.96 -8.38 -18.03
C LYS A 55 -19.89 -9.08 -16.67
N ALA A 56 -21.04 -9.29 -16.03
CA ALA A 56 -21.13 -9.92 -14.70
C ALA A 56 -20.46 -11.30 -14.62
N GLU A 57 -20.61 -12.15 -15.64
CA GLU A 57 -20.00 -13.48 -15.66
C GLU A 57 -18.47 -13.41 -15.74
N TRP A 58 -17.93 -12.51 -16.56
CA TRP A 58 -16.48 -12.24 -16.58
C TRP A 58 -15.99 -11.74 -15.23
N LEU A 59 -16.72 -10.82 -14.58
CA LEU A 59 -16.35 -10.29 -13.28
C LEU A 59 -16.27 -11.41 -12.22
N ASP A 60 -17.22 -12.36 -12.26
CA ASP A 60 -17.22 -13.51 -11.35
C ASP A 60 -16.00 -14.42 -11.55
N VAL A 61 -15.69 -14.76 -12.81
CA VAL A 61 -14.53 -15.60 -13.18
C VAL A 61 -13.22 -14.89 -12.85
N ALA A 62 -13.09 -13.62 -13.21
CA ALA A 62 -11.88 -12.83 -12.99
C ALA A 62 -11.62 -12.58 -11.50
N ALA A 63 -12.67 -12.31 -10.71
CA ALA A 63 -12.54 -12.15 -9.26
C ALA A 63 -12.15 -13.46 -8.56
N THR A 64 -12.66 -14.60 -9.03
CA THR A 64 -12.27 -15.93 -8.53
C THR A 64 -10.79 -16.20 -8.83
N ALA A 65 -10.36 -15.96 -10.08
CA ALA A 65 -8.98 -16.15 -10.49
C ALA A 65 -8.02 -15.23 -9.72
N ALA A 66 -8.33 -13.93 -9.63
CA ALA A 66 -7.53 -12.96 -8.89
C ALA A 66 -7.43 -13.32 -7.41
N GLY A 67 -8.55 -13.66 -6.75
CA GLY A 67 -8.56 -14.10 -5.37
C GLY A 67 -7.72 -15.36 -5.13
N GLY A 68 -7.81 -16.34 -6.06
CA GLY A 68 -6.99 -17.55 -6.03
C GLY A 68 -5.50 -17.28 -6.26
N VAL A 69 -5.13 -16.33 -7.12
CA VAL A 69 -3.73 -15.88 -7.27
C VAL A 69 -3.19 -15.31 -5.98
N LEU A 70 -3.96 -14.49 -5.26
CA LEU A 70 -3.49 -13.96 -3.98
C LEU A 70 -3.19 -15.10 -2.97
N GLY A 71 -4.01 -16.15 -2.96
CA GLY A 71 -3.84 -17.29 -2.06
C GLY A 71 -2.60 -18.17 -2.29
N ILE A 72 -1.87 -17.97 -3.40
CA ILE A 72 -0.64 -18.71 -3.72
C ILE A 72 0.63 -17.86 -3.62
N LEU A 73 0.50 -16.56 -3.35
CA LEU A 73 1.64 -15.66 -3.20
C LEU A 73 2.18 -15.69 -1.77
N ASP A 74 3.46 -15.35 -1.62
CA ASP A 74 4.07 -15.16 -0.31
C ASP A 74 3.62 -13.83 0.30
N THR A 75 3.20 -13.86 1.55
CA THR A 75 2.80 -12.66 2.29
C THR A 75 3.97 -11.98 3.00
N ASP A 76 5.08 -12.69 3.17
CA ASP A 76 6.19 -12.26 4.03
C ASP A 76 7.19 -11.35 3.30
N ASP A 77 7.07 -11.22 1.98
CA ASP A 77 7.97 -10.41 1.13
C ASP A 77 7.33 -9.20 0.46
N GLY A 78 6.07 -8.93 0.74
CA GLY A 78 5.33 -7.84 0.11
C GLY A 78 4.92 -8.09 -1.34
N SER A 79 5.26 -9.24 -1.94
CA SER A 79 4.81 -9.61 -3.29
C SER A 79 3.29 -9.66 -3.39
N THR A 80 2.62 -10.17 -2.35
CA THR A 80 1.15 -10.14 -2.24
C THR A 80 0.59 -8.71 -2.27
N ALA A 81 1.20 -7.77 -1.54
CA ALA A 81 0.74 -6.38 -1.53
C ALA A 81 0.97 -5.70 -2.89
N ALA A 82 2.11 -5.97 -3.54
CA ALA A 82 2.41 -5.49 -4.89
C ALA A 82 1.44 -6.06 -5.94
N ALA A 83 1.11 -7.35 -5.85
CA ALA A 83 0.13 -7.99 -6.72
C ALA A 83 -1.26 -7.37 -6.57
N ILE A 84 -1.75 -7.19 -5.34
CA ILE A 84 -3.03 -6.50 -5.09
C ILE A 84 -3.04 -5.11 -5.71
N ASP A 85 -1.96 -4.34 -5.50
CA ASP A 85 -1.86 -3.00 -6.06
C ASP A 85 -1.94 -2.99 -7.59
N GLN A 86 -1.30 -3.95 -8.25
CA GLN A 86 -1.35 -4.09 -9.70
C GLN A 86 -2.75 -4.52 -10.18
N ILE A 87 -3.35 -5.52 -9.53
CA ILE A 87 -4.69 -6.02 -9.85
C ILE A 87 -5.73 -4.90 -9.72
N ASP A 88 -5.69 -4.13 -8.63
CA ASP A 88 -6.60 -3.01 -8.38
C ASP A 88 -6.49 -1.92 -9.47
N LYS A 89 -5.29 -1.67 -9.99
CA LYS A 89 -5.03 -0.68 -11.06
C LYS A 89 -5.51 -1.16 -12.42
N GLU A 90 -5.22 -2.41 -12.77
CA GLU A 90 -5.56 -2.98 -14.08
C GLU A 90 -7.05 -3.32 -14.20
N TYR A 91 -7.64 -3.81 -13.11
CA TYR A 91 -9.00 -4.33 -13.08
C TYR A 91 -9.81 -3.76 -11.90
N PRO A 92 -10.05 -2.44 -11.83
CA PRO A 92 -10.76 -1.81 -10.72
C PRO A 92 -12.20 -2.33 -10.51
N ALA A 93 -12.79 -2.94 -11.54
CA ALA A 93 -14.11 -3.59 -11.43
C ALA A 93 -14.12 -4.76 -10.44
N LEU A 94 -12.97 -5.40 -10.18
CA LEU A 94 -12.86 -6.52 -9.23
C LEU A 94 -13.19 -6.09 -7.79
N LEU A 95 -12.98 -4.81 -7.45
CA LEU A 95 -13.35 -4.24 -6.13
C LEU A 95 -14.86 -4.29 -5.84
N LYS A 96 -15.69 -4.64 -6.83
CA LYS A 96 -17.14 -4.85 -6.67
C LYS A 96 -17.50 -6.29 -6.30
N SER A 97 -16.55 -7.22 -6.33
CA SER A 97 -16.80 -8.65 -6.11
C SER A 97 -16.24 -9.12 -4.76
N ALA A 98 -17.10 -9.69 -3.92
CA ALA A 98 -16.70 -10.29 -2.66
C ALA A 98 -15.69 -11.45 -2.82
N LYS A 99 -15.68 -12.12 -3.98
CA LYS A 99 -14.72 -13.19 -4.28
C LYS A 99 -13.28 -12.68 -4.37
N TYR A 100 -13.09 -11.41 -4.73
CA TYR A 100 -11.79 -10.74 -4.71
C TYR A 100 -11.59 -9.91 -3.44
N THR A 101 -12.58 -9.13 -3.01
CA THR A 101 -12.38 -8.19 -1.88
C THR A 101 -12.15 -8.88 -0.54
N LYS A 102 -12.71 -10.09 -0.32
CA LYS A 102 -12.43 -10.88 0.88
C LYS A 102 -10.95 -11.32 0.96
N PRO A 103 -10.40 -12.10 0.00
CA PRO A 103 -8.98 -12.47 0.06
C PRO A 103 -8.06 -11.26 -0.03
N ARG A 104 -8.43 -10.23 -0.82
CA ARG A 104 -7.69 -8.96 -0.86
C ARG A 104 -7.55 -8.34 0.52
N ALA A 105 -8.62 -8.23 1.31
CA ALA A 105 -8.56 -7.61 2.63
C ALA A 105 -7.71 -8.41 3.63
N GLU A 106 -7.85 -9.74 3.62
CA GLU A 106 -7.11 -10.64 4.51
C GLU A 106 -5.63 -10.74 4.14
N LEU A 107 -5.34 -11.20 2.93
CA LEU A 107 -3.99 -11.45 2.43
C LEU A 107 -3.24 -10.15 2.16
N GLY A 108 -3.95 -9.08 1.77
CA GLY A 108 -3.33 -7.77 1.57
C GLY A 108 -2.82 -7.13 2.85
N TYR A 109 -3.51 -7.34 3.98
CA TYR A 109 -2.99 -6.89 5.27
C TYR A 109 -1.69 -7.65 5.64
N GLN A 110 -1.65 -8.97 5.43
CA GLN A 110 -0.46 -9.78 5.67
C GLN A 110 0.68 -9.39 4.71
N GLY A 111 0.37 -9.21 3.43
CA GLY A 111 1.33 -8.72 2.43
C GLY A 111 1.92 -7.36 2.79
N LEU A 112 1.12 -6.44 3.34
CA LEU A 112 1.64 -5.15 3.83
C LEU A 112 2.56 -5.32 5.04
N GLU A 113 2.29 -6.32 5.90
CA GLU A 113 3.16 -6.64 7.03
C GLU A 113 4.53 -7.15 6.55
N GLY A 114 4.57 -8.06 5.57
CA GLY A 114 5.81 -8.44 4.88
C GLY A 114 6.51 -7.25 4.23
N CYS A 115 5.76 -6.41 3.49
CA CYS A 115 6.32 -5.22 2.83
C CYS A 115 7.01 -4.28 3.83
N PHE A 116 6.39 -4.03 4.99
CA PHE A 116 6.96 -3.15 5.99
C PHE A 116 8.08 -3.80 6.80
N SER A 117 8.03 -5.12 7.05
CA SER A 117 9.04 -5.82 7.86
C SER A 117 10.38 -5.97 7.14
N GLN A 118 10.38 -6.12 5.82
CA GLN A 118 11.61 -6.27 5.02
C GLN A 118 12.45 -4.99 4.90
N THR A 119 11.88 -3.84 5.27
CA THR A 119 12.61 -2.55 5.21
C THR A 119 13.60 -2.33 6.35
N ASN A 120 13.72 -3.28 7.28
CA ASN A 120 14.74 -3.27 8.33
C ASN A 120 16.14 -3.70 7.86
N GLY A 121 16.27 -4.16 6.60
CA GLY A 121 17.54 -4.48 5.96
C GLY A 121 18.02 -3.36 5.04
N TYR A 122 19.21 -2.81 5.32
CA TYR A 122 20.10 -2.04 4.44
C TYR A 122 19.55 -1.67 3.03
N TRP A 123 19.22 -0.39 2.83
CA TRP A 123 19.12 0.34 1.55
C TRP A 123 18.00 -0.01 0.55
N SER A 124 16.78 0.45 0.81
CA SER A 124 16.21 1.45 -0.11
C SER A 124 15.06 2.22 0.53
N SER A 125 15.25 3.54 0.69
CA SER A 125 14.12 4.48 0.86
C SER A 125 13.05 4.27 -0.22
N TYR A 126 13.47 3.85 -1.42
CA TYR A 126 12.57 3.48 -2.52
C TYR A 126 11.62 2.32 -2.18
N GLY A 127 12.08 1.29 -1.46
CA GLY A 127 11.24 0.17 -1.05
C GLY A 127 10.19 0.58 -0.03
N LEU A 128 10.60 1.34 0.99
CA LEU A 128 9.70 1.82 2.05
C LEU A 128 8.62 2.75 1.49
N ASP A 129 9.02 3.74 0.67
CA ASP A 129 8.09 4.68 0.04
C ASP A 129 7.10 3.94 -0.88
N ASN A 130 7.55 2.89 -1.55
CA ASN A 130 6.67 2.07 -2.37
C ASN A 130 5.66 1.29 -1.51
N CYS A 131 6.09 0.67 -0.41
CA CYS A 131 5.18 0.00 0.52
C CYS A 131 4.15 0.95 1.12
N ILE A 132 4.54 2.18 1.51
CA ILE A 132 3.59 3.20 1.99
C ILE A 132 2.57 3.53 0.90
N LYS A 133 3.03 3.78 -0.33
CA LYS A 133 2.15 4.10 -1.47
C LYS A 133 1.17 2.96 -1.77
N ILE A 134 1.65 1.71 -1.74
CA ILE A 134 0.81 0.51 -1.90
C ILE A 134 -0.21 0.44 -0.76
N GLY A 135 0.21 0.58 0.50
CA GLY A 135 -0.68 0.58 1.65
C GLY A 135 -1.75 1.66 1.55
N MET A 136 -1.39 2.88 1.13
CA MET A 136 -2.35 3.98 1.01
C MET A 136 -3.40 3.71 -0.07
N ARG A 137 -3.00 3.12 -1.21
CA ARG A 137 -3.96 2.69 -2.24
C ARG A 137 -4.79 1.51 -1.77
N PHE A 138 -4.19 0.57 -1.03
CA PHE A 138 -4.88 -0.55 -0.43
C PHE A 138 -6.04 -0.10 0.47
N VAL A 139 -5.79 0.89 1.33
CA VAL A 139 -6.78 1.53 2.20
C VAL A 139 -7.77 2.38 1.39
N ALA A 140 -7.32 3.16 0.41
CA ALA A 140 -8.25 3.97 -0.41
C ALA A 140 -9.27 3.12 -1.17
N ASN A 141 -8.86 1.95 -1.64
CA ASN A 141 -9.68 1.01 -2.41
C ASN A 141 -10.57 0.11 -1.52
N SER A 142 -10.57 0.27 -0.19
CA SER A 142 -11.43 -0.50 0.72
C SER A 142 -12.83 0.08 0.90
N GLY A 143 -13.22 1.09 0.10
CA GLY A 143 -14.53 1.73 0.20
C GLY A 143 -14.68 2.61 1.45
N GLY A 144 -13.58 3.10 2.02
CA GLY A 144 -13.60 3.94 3.21
C GLY A 144 -13.67 3.15 4.53
N ASP A 145 -13.22 1.89 4.54
CA ASP A 145 -13.10 1.09 5.75
C ASP A 145 -12.06 1.70 6.72
N LYS A 146 -12.57 2.46 7.70
CA LYS A 146 -11.75 3.10 8.73
C LYS A 146 -11.10 2.12 9.69
N ALA A 147 -11.72 0.95 9.92
CA ALA A 147 -11.14 -0.07 10.78
C ALA A 147 -9.91 -0.68 10.11
N LEU A 148 -9.99 -0.96 8.81
CA LEU A 148 -8.83 -1.36 8.01
C LEU A 148 -7.75 -0.28 7.99
N ALA A 149 -8.12 0.99 7.76
CA ALA A 149 -7.18 2.11 7.79
C ALA A 149 -6.42 2.19 9.13
N LEU A 150 -7.13 2.04 10.26
CA LEU A 150 -6.52 2.00 11.58
C LEU A 150 -5.59 0.79 11.75
N LYS A 151 -6.02 -0.40 11.30
CA LYS A 151 -5.21 -1.62 11.37
C LYS A 151 -3.88 -1.43 10.62
N VAL A 152 -3.93 -0.86 9.42
CA VAL A 152 -2.74 -0.54 8.61
C VAL A 152 -1.91 0.57 9.26
N ALA A 153 -2.53 1.58 9.88
CA ALA A 153 -1.81 2.64 10.60
C ALA A 153 -0.95 2.08 11.74
N LYS A 154 -1.54 1.21 12.57
CA LYS A 154 -0.83 0.55 13.68
C LYS A 154 0.27 -0.37 13.18
N LEU A 155 0.03 -1.07 12.07
CA LEU A 155 1.02 -1.89 11.40
C LEU A 155 2.21 -1.04 10.89
N ALA A 156 1.96 0.07 10.19
CA ALA A 156 3.02 0.97 9.76
C ALA A 156 3.80 1.56 10.93
N ARG A 157 3.12 1.95 12.02
CA ARG A 157 3.75 2.51 13.22
C ARG A 157 4.66 1.49 13.94
N ARG A 158 4.36 0.20 13.89
CA ARG A 158 5.21 -0.85 14.52
C ARG A 158 6.36 -1.32 13.68
N SER A 159 6.19 -1.30 12.36
CA SER A 159 7.18 -1.87 11.46
C SER A 159 8.11 -0.82 10.87
N MET A 160 7.82 0.48 11.06
CA MET A 160 8.53 1.59 10.41
C MET A 160 8.72 2.77 11.37
N ASN A 161 9.30 3.87 10.88
CA ASN A 161 9.27 5.15 11.60
C ASN A 161 7.81 5.57 11.86
N SER A 162 7.49 5.93 13.10
CA SER A 162 6.14 6.32 13.52
C SER A 162 5.51 7.42 12.65
N ALA A 163 6.30 8.36 12.13
CA ALA A 163 5.81 9.42 11.26
C ALA A 163 5.29 8.89 9.91
N SER A 164 5.74 7.72 9.45
CA SER A 164 5.24 7.06 8.23
C SER A 164 3.81 6.52 8.39
N SER A 165 3.32 6.39 9.62
CA SER A 165 1.95 5.96 9.90
C SER A 165 0.90 7.08 9.82
N VAL A 166 1.33 8.35 9.85
CA VAL A 166 0.48 9.54 9.80
C VAL A 166 -0.60 9.51 8.71
N PRO A 167 -0.29 9.20 7.42
CA PRO A 167 -1.31 9.23 6.38
C PRO A 167 -2.39 8.14 6.55
N PHE A 168 -2.06 7.02 7.21
CA PHE A 168 -3.04 5.97 7.52
C PHE A 168 -3.93 6.36 8.69
N PHE A 169 -3.37 6.98 9.73
CA PHE A 169 -4.16 7.57 10.82
C PHE A 169 -5.08 8.69 10.32
N GLU A 170 -4.61 9.52 9.37
CA GLU A 170 -5.46 10.52 8.72
C GLU A 170 -6.68 9.88 8.03
N ALA A 171 -6.47 8.78 7.29
CA ALA A 171 -7.55 8.03 6.66
C ALA A 171 -8.51 7.40 7.69
N ALA A 172 -7.99 6.88 8.81
CA ALA A 172 -8.78 6.26 9.87
C ALA A 172 -9.65 7.26 10.65
N VAL A 173 -9.10 8.43 11.00
CA VAL A 173 -9.80 9.50 11.72
C VAL A 173 -10.88 10.13 10.83
N GLY A 174 -10.57 10.42 9.57
CA GLY A 174 -11.52 11.04 8.65
C GLY A 174 -12.10 12.36 9.20
N LYS A 175 -13.38 12.63 8.95
CA LYS A 175 -14.06 13.86 9.42
C LYS A 175 -14.79 13.69 10.76
N ASP A 176 -15.06 12.46 11.15
CA ASP A 176 -16.11 12.09 12.10
C ASP A 176 -15.67 11.03 13.12
N ASN A 177 -14.49 10.41 12.98
CA ASN A 177 -14.01 9.39 13.92
C ASN A 177 -13.01 9.95 14.96
N LYS A 178 -13.44 10.99 15.68
CA LYS A 178 -12.61 11.63 16.72
C LYS A 178 -12.32 10.73 17.93
N ALA A 179 -13.06 9.63 18.10
CA ALA A 179 -12.75 8.65 19.14
C ALA A 179 -11.32 8.09 19.01
N LEU A 180 -10.79 7.99 17.78
CA LEU A 180 -9.42 7.55 17.52
C LEU A 180 -8.35 8.52 18.00
N CYS A 181 -8.70 9.78 18.28
CA CYS A 181 -7.75 10.75 18.84
C CYS A 181 -7.17 10.27 20.19
N ALA A 182 -7.90 9.42 20.93
CA ALA A 182 -7.48 8.87 22.21
C ALA A 182 -6.50 7.67 22.07
N ASP A 183 -6.32 7.12 20.87
CA ASP A 183 -5.45 5.97 20.64
C ASP A 183 -3.98 6.32 20.89
N SER A 184 -3.26 5.46 21.61
CA SER A 184 -1.86 5.72 21.98
C SER A 184 -0.92 5.72 20.76
N ASP A 185 -1.14 4.83 19.79
CA ASP A 185 -0.33 4.78 18.57
C ASP A 185 -0.56 6.04 17.72
N PHE A 186 -1.80 6.56 17.72
CA PHE A 186 -2.13 7.83 17.07
C PHE A 186 -1.33 9.00 17.67
N LYS A 187 -1.27 9.11 19.00
CA LYS A 187 -0.51 10.18 19.68
C LYS A 187 0.98 10.14 19.31
N ILE A 188 1.56 8.93 19.33
CA ILE A 188 2.96 8.70 18.93
C ILE A 188 3.17 9.13 17.47
N ALA A 189 2.27 8.76 16.56
CA ALA A 189 2.37 9.12 15.15
C ALA A 189 2.28 10.64 14.92
N VAL A 190 1.36 11.33 15.63
CA VAL A 190 1.22 12.78 15.53
C VAL A 190 2.49 13.49 16.00
N VAL A 191 3.02 13.13 17.18
CA VAL A 191 4.25 13.73 17.72
C VAL A 191 5.43 13.47 16.78
N ALA A 192 5.61 12.23 16.32
CA ALA A 192 6.66 11.89 15.37
C ALA A 192 6.51 12.66 14.04
N GLY A 193 5.28 12.87 13.58
CA GLY A 193 5.00 13.60 12.35
C GLY A 193 5.27 15.10 12.43
N ILE A 194 4.97 15.76 13.57
CA ILE A 194 5.31 17.18 13.78
C ILE A 194 6.79 17.38 14.11
N ALA A 195 7.53 16.32 14.41
CA ALA A 195 8.99 16.34 14.55
C ALA A 195 9.74 16.25 13.19
N LEU A 196 9.02 16.17 12.07
CA LEU A 196 9.61 16.18 10.72
C LEU A 196 9.84 17.61 10.20
N PRO A 197 10.77 17.82 9.25
CA PRO A 197 10.87 19.06 8.50
C PRO A 197 9.50 19.54 7.98
N PRO A 198 9.15 20.83 8.09
CA PRO A 198 7.79 21.31 7.76
C PRO A 198 7.34 21.04 6.32
N ASP A 199 8.29 20.90 5.40
CA ASP A 199 8.11 20.61 3.98
C ASP A 199 8.02 19.11 3.66
N TYR A 200 8.29 18.23 4.62
CA TYR A 200 8.09 16.79 4.43
C TYR A 200 6.60 16.45 4.31
N PRO A 201 6.21 15.50 3.44
CA PRO A 201 4.79 15.22 3.15
C PRO A 201 3.91 14.88 4.36
N ASN A 202 4.49 14.30 5.41
CA ASN A 202 3.75 13.88 6.61
C ASN A 202 3.63 15.00 7.67
N ALA A 203 4.50 16.01 7.67
CA ALA A 203 4.42 17.13 8.61
C ALA A 203 3.10 17.92 8.53
N PRO A 204 2.62 18.40 7.35
CA PRO A 204 1.34 19.12 7.27
C PRO A 204 0.14 18.25 7.68
N LYS A 205 0.19 16.94 7.41
CA LYS A 205 -0.85 15.99 7.82
C LYS A 205 -0.86 15.81 9.33
N ALA A 206 0.31 15.67 9.95
CA ALA A 206 0.45 15.59 11.39
C ALA A 206 -0.02 16.87 12.09
N ARG A 207 0.31 18.06 11.56
CA ARG A 207 -0.23 19.34 12.06
C ARG A 207 -1.75 19.39 12.01
N LYS A 208 -2.35 18.98 10.90
CA LYS A 208 -3.82 18.89 10.75
C LYS A 208 -4.44 17.94 11.76
N LEU A 209 -3.85 16.76 11.96
CA LEU A 209 -4.30 15.78 12.96
C LEU A 209 -4.15 16.30 14.38
N MET A 210 -3.02 16.96 14.69
CA MET A 210 -2.78 17.61 15.98
C MET A 210 -3.87 18.63 16.31
N VAL A 211 -4.23 19.51 15.36
CA VAL A 211 -5.31 20.48 15.56
C VAL A 211 -6.66 19.78 15.71
N THR A 212 -6.95 18.78 14.89
CA THR A 212 -8.21 18.03 14.90
C THR A 212 -8.45 17.29 16.22
N CYS A 213 -7.37 16.73 16.78
CA CYS A 213 -7.36 15.88 17.97
C CYS A 213 -6.73 16.57 19.19
N TRP A 214 -6.72 17.91 19.21
CA TRP A 214 -5.95 18.70 20.15
C TRP A 214 -6.10 18.24 21.60
N ASP A 215 -7.34 18.07 22.07
CA ASP A 215 -7.60 17.73 23.47
C ASP A 215 -7.01 16.38 23.88
N SER A 216 -6.81 15.46 22.92
CA SER A 216 -6.23 14.14 23.19
C SER A 216 -4.70 14.11 23.07
N VAL A 217 -4.11 15.02 22.27
CA VAL A 217 -2.66 15.05 22.00
C VAL A 217 -1.92 16.17 22.74
N LYS A 218 -2.65 17.13 23.32
CA LYS A 218 -2.10 18.35 23.95
C LYS A 218 -0.88 18.07 24.81
N ASP A 219 -1.00 17.17 25.79
CA ASP A 219 0.05 16.95 26.77
C ASP A 219 1.30 16.36 26.13
N ALA A 220 1.13 15.39 25.21
CA ALA A 220 2.25 14.81 24.46
C ALA A 220 2.92 15.82 23.52
N VAL A 221 2.16 16.75 22.95
CA VAL A 221 2.72 17.84 22.12
C VAL A 221 3.48 18.85 22.96
N LEU A 222 2.97 19.21 24.14
CA LEU A 222 3.65 20.14 25.05
C LEU A 222 4.96 19.53 25.57
N GLU A 223 4.93 18.27 26.02
CA GLU A 223 6.14 17.54 26.43
C GLU A 223 7.17 17.48 25.31
N ALA A 224 6.75 17.12 24.09
CA ALA A 224 7.65 17.05 22.94
C ALA A 224 8.19 18.43 22.54
N PHE A 225 7.38 19.49 22.67
CA PHE A 225 7.81 20.87 22.39
C PHE A 225 8.84 21.36 23.42
N GLU A 226 8.67 21.05 24.70
CA GLU A 226 9.62 21.39 25.77
C GLU A 226 10.94 20.63 25.65
N ALA A 227 10.90 19.39 25.15
CA ALA A 227 12.08 18.56 24.94
C ALA A 227 12.85 18.90 23.65
N ASP A 228 12.21 19.61 22.70
CA ASP A 228 12.83 20.00 21.43
C ASP A 228 13.81 21.17 21.61
N SER A 229 14.82 21.24 20.74
CA SER A 229 15.75 22.37 20.75
C SER A 229 15.10 23.63 20.18
N GLU A 230 15.59 24.81 20.57
CA GLU A 230 15.11 26.07 19.98
C GLU A 230 15.31 26.05 18.47
N GLY A 231 14.22 26.27 17.73
CA GLY A 231 14.22 26.23 16.26
C GLY A 231 14.12 24.82 15.66
N GLY A 232 13.98 23.79 16.49
CA GLY A 232 13.70 22.42 16.08
C GLY A 232 12.36 22.29 15.34
N TYR A 233 12.15 21.14 14.71
CA TYR A 233 10.99 20.93 13.84
C TYR A 233 9.67 20.94 14.61
N ILE A 234 9.66 20.50 15.89
CA ILE A 234 8.44 20.56 16.70
C ILE A 234 8.05 22.01 16.93
N HIS A 235 9.03 22.88 17.21
CA HIS A 235 8.77 24.33 17.29
C HIS A 235 8.16 24.85 15.99
N GLN A 236 8.79 24.58 14.84
CA GLN A 236 8.31 25.04 13.53
C GLN A 236 6.89 24.56 13.21
N ASN A 237 6.51 23.36 13.66
CA ASN A 237 5.22 22.75 13.35
C ASN A 237 4.11 23.03 14.38
N ALA A 238 4.44 23.30 15.65
CA ALA A 238 3.48 23.45 16.73
C ALA A 238 3.24 24.90 17.17
N CYS A 239 4.19 25.82 16.94
CA CYS A 239 4.14 27.19 17.42
C CYS A 239 2.82 27.92 17.12
N GLU A 240 2.31 27.85 15.88
CA GLU A 240 1.05 28.51 15.50
C GLU A 240 -0.13 28.04 16.37
N THR A 241 -0.23 26.72 16.59
CA THR A 241 -1.32 26.15 17.40
C THR A 241 -1.15 26.53 18.88
N LEU A 242 0.07 26.46 19.40
CA LEU A 242 0.36 26.77 20.80
C LEU A 242 0.14 28.26 21.14
N ILE A 243 0.46 29.16 20.20
CA ILE A 243 0.13 30.60 20.30
C ILE A 243 -1.38 30.79 20.33
N ALA A 244 -2.11 30.21 19.36
CA ALA A 244 -3.56 30.35 19.27
C ALA A 244 -4.28 29.81 20.52
N LYS A 245 -3.73 28.76 21.15
CA LYS A 245 -4.23 28.16 22.38
C LYS A 245 -3.78 28.90 23.66
N LYS A 246 -2.88 29.89 23.56
CA LYS A 246 -2.29 30.63 24.69
C LYS A 246 -1.58 29.74 25.71
N LEU A 247 -0.82 28.76 25.23
CA LEU A 247 -0.16 27.75 26.08
C LEU A 247 1.35 27.97 26.25
N LEU A 248 1.90 29.03 25.64
CA LEU A 248 3.32 29.33 25.69
C LEU A 248 3.64 30.30 26.84
N SER A 249 4.72 30.02 27.56
CA SER A 249 5.38 31.00 28.44
C SER A 249 5.92 32.19 27.63
N GLY A 250 6.30 33.27 28.32
CA GLY A 250 6.85 34.47 27.67
C GLY A 250 8.13 34.21 26.85
N LEU A 251 8.99 33.28 27.28
CA LEU A 251 10.19 32.90 26.53
C LEU A 251 9.83 32.07 25.29
N GLN A 252 8.97 31.07 25.45
CA GLN A 252 8.52 30.22 24.34
C GLN A 252 7.76 31.02 23.27
N LEU A 253 6.93 31.99 23.69
CA LEU A 253 6.25 32.90 22.76
C LEU A 253 7.24 33.73 21.94
N LYS A 254 8.31 34.23 22.55
CA LYS A 254 9.38 34.93 21.84
C LYS A 254 10.07 34.02 20.82
N GLN A 255 10.39 32.79 21.20
CA GLN A 255 10.98 31.80 20.29
C GLN A 255 10.06 31.53 19.08
N CYS A 256 8.76 31.33 19.31
CA CYS A 256 7.78 31.09 18.25
C CYS A 256 7.48 32.30 17.34
N THR A 257 7.87 33.51 17.73
CA THR A 257 7.60 34.75 16.97
C THR A 257 8.86 35.35 16.34
N LYS A 258 10.04 34.80 16.66
CA LYS A 258 11.32 35.20 16.10
C LYS A 258 11.43 34.64 14.67
N LYS A 259 11.04 35.46 13.70
CA LYS A 259 11.22 35.18 12.27
C LYS A 259 12.65 35.47 11.84
#